data_AF-A0A9J6FPL5-F1
#
_entry.id   AF-A0A9J6FPL5-F1
#
_cell.length_a   1.000
_cell.length_b   1.000
_cell.length_c   1.000
_cell.angle_alpha   90.00
_cell.angle_beta   90.00
_cell.angle_gamma   90.00
#
_symmetry.space_group_name_H-M   'P 1'
#
loop_
_entity.id
_entity.type
_entity.pdbx_description
1 polymer ?
#
loop_
_entity_poly.entity_id
_entity_poly.type
_entity_poly.pdbx_seq_one_letter_code
_entity_poly.pdbx_strand_id
1 'polypeptide(L)'
;MMRQCEGKTVTGQVTFPLNFAAHRWVQNVPVIERAITLWGGGQKYVACAKKKVVNLPKCASFIQLSDFCQDPLLLAKLKFALGIAMILKPFLTEYQLDKPLVFLLKRDLECLVRKLLARFVKCSVLSASTGVVGMLKMDVADPNNHVSSEKVDIWHAAEQVLKAAKVSAHL
;
A
#
# COMPACT_ATOMS: atom_id res chain seq x y z
N MET A 1 5.21 -10.31 16.95
CA MET A 1 4.77 -11.49 16.19
C MET A 1 3.57 -12.08 16.92
N MET A 2 2.43 -12.26 16.24
CA MET A 2 1.26 -12.95 16.81
C MET A 2 1.71 -14.36 17.24
N ARG A 3 1.39 -14.82 18.45
CA ARG A 3 1.74 -16.20 18.84
C ARG A 3 0.99 -17.15 17.92
N GLN A 4 1.72 -17.84 17.05
CA GLN A 4 1.16 -18.60 15.93
C GLN A 4 0.13 -19.64 16.38
N CYS A 5 0.35 -20.25 17.55
CA CYS A 5 -0.57 -21.23 18.14
C CYS A 5 -1.91 -20.61 18.58
N GLU A 6 -1.90 -19.48 19.29
CA GLU A 6 -3.12 -18.81 19.75
C GLU A 6 -3.90 -18.18 18.58
N GLY A 7 -3.18 -17.60 17.61
CA GLY A 7 -3.78 -17.05 16.40
C GLY A 7 -4.52 -18.12 15.57
N LYS A 8 -3.93 -19.30 15.41
CA LYS A 8 -4.54 -20.43 14.68
C LYS A 8 -5.84 -20.91 15.33
N THR A 9 -5.88 -21.02 16.65
CA THR A 9 -7.08 -21.45 17.39
C THR A 9 -8.25 -20.46 17.23
N VAL A 10 -7.97 -19.15 17.25
CA VAL A 10 -9.01 -18.11 17.17
C VAL A 10 -9.49 -17.86 15.74
N THR A 11 -8.56 -17.81 14.80
CA THR A 11 -8.85 -17.39 13.42
C THR A 11 -9.10 -18.57 12.48
N GLY A 12 -8.69 -19.78 12.86
CA GLY A 12 -8.65 -20.95 11.98
C GLY A 12 -7.60 -20.85 10.86
N GLN A 13 -6.83 -19.75 10.79
CA GLN A 13 -5.87 -19.52 9.72
C GLN A 13 -4.58 -20.29 9.96
N VAL A 14 -4.14 -20.99 8.91
CA VAL A 14 -2.81 -21.64 8.83
C VAL A 14 -1.75 -20.73 8.21
N THR A 15 -2.19 -19.60 7.67
CA THR A 15 -1.40 -18.66 6.89
C THR A 15 -0.98 -17.48 7.76
N PHE A 16 0.30 -17.13 7.75
CA PHE A 16 0.87 -16.08 8.62
C PHE A 16 1.38 -14.86 7.83
N PRO A 17 1.58 -13.70 8.49
CA PRO A 17 2.16 -12.52 7.86
C PRO A 17 3.53 -12.83 7.27
N LEU A 18 3.83 -12.21 6.13
CA LEU A 18 5.16 -12.25 5.53
C LEU A 18 6.05 -11.17 6.15
N ASN A 19 7.35 -11.40 6.15
CA ASN A 19 8.32 -10.40 6.59
C ASN A 19 8.33 -9.23 5.59
N PHE A 20 8.14 -8.02 6.12
CA PHE A 20 8.34 -6.80 5.36
C PHE A 20 9.82 -6.39 5.42
N ALA A 21 10.41 -6.09 4.27
CA ALA A 21 11.78 -5.58 4.18
C ALA A 21 11.79 -4.23 3.46
N ALA A 22 12.04 -3.16 4.22
CA ALA A 22 11.98 -1.80 3.71
C ALA A 22 12.94 -1.49 2.55
N HIS A 23 14.03 -2.26 2.40
CA HIS A 23 14.99 -2.12 1.30
C HIS A 23 14.71 -3.04 0.10
N ARG A 24 13.72 -3.96 0.19
CA ARG A 24 13.46 -5.00 -0.82
C ARG A 24 12.06 -4.85 -1.42
N TRP A 25 11.86 -3.73 -2.11
CA TRP A 25 10.53 -3.32 -2.59
C TRP A 25 9.88 -4.29 -3.59
N VAL A 26 10.67 -5.11 -4.29
CA VAL A 26 10.16 -6.15 -5.21
C VAL A 26 9.25 -7.15 -4.48
N GLN A 27 9.46 -7.37 -3.19
CA GLN A 27 8.67 -8.27 -2.35
C GLN A 27 7.43 -7.59 -1.73
N ASN A 28 7.21 -6.30 -1.95
CA ASN A 28 6.11 -5.58 -1.29
C ASN A 28 4.74 -6.09 -1.73
N VAL A 29 4.57 -6.48 -3.01
CA VAL A 29 3.30 -6.99 -3.53
C VAL A 29 2.77 -8.19 -2.71
N PRO A 30 3.50 -9.32 -2.60
CA PRO A 30 3.01 -10.47 -1.84
C PRO A 30 2.85 -10.18 -0.34
N VAL A 31 3.66 -9.28 0.23
CA VAL A 31 3.54 -8.87 1.64
C VAL A 31 2.23 -8.11 1.88
N ILE A 32 1.91 -7.14 1.03
CA ILE A 32 0.69 -6.33 1.14
C ILE A 32 -0.56 -7.19 0.85
N GLU A 33 -0.51 -8.06 -0.16
CA GLU A 33 -1.59 -9.01 -0.45
C GLU A 33 -1.85 -9.91 0.76
N ARG A 34 -0.79 -10.46 1.38
CA ARG A 34 -0.91 -11.26 2.59
C ARG A 34 -1.54 -10.48 3.74
N ALA A 35 -1.12 -9.22 3.94
CA ALA A 35 -1.70 -8.37 4.98
C ALA A 35 -3.20 -8.14 4.76
N ILE A 36 -3.62 -7.90 3.51
CA ILE A 36 -5.03 -7.76 3.14
C ILE A 36 -5.80 -9.06 3.41
N THR A 37 -5.27 -10.22 3.01
CA THR A 37 -5.92 -11.52 3.23
C THR A 37 -6.09 -11.85 4.72
N LEU A 38 -5.09 -11.51 5.54
CA LEU A 38 -5.13 -11.78 6.98
C LEU A 38 -5.90 -10.74 7.79
N TRP A 39 -6.34 -9.65 7.17
CA TRP A 39 -6.92 -8.51 7.87
C TRP A 39 -8.11 -8.89 8.77
N GLY A 40 -9.10 -9.61 8.23
CA GLY A 40 -10.26 -10.05 9.01
C GLY A 40 -9.89 -10.99 10.18
N GLY A 41 -8.90 -11.86 9.99
CA GLY A 41 -8.34 -12.70 11.05
C GLY A 41 -7.65 -11.87 12.14
N GLY A 42 -6.88 -10.87 11.75
CA GLY A 42 -6.24 -9.91 12.65
C GLY A 42 -7.25 -9.16 13.51
N GLN A 43 -8.33 -8.65 12.92
CA GLN A 43 -9.42 -7.99 13.65
C GLN A 43 -10.09 -8.94 14.65
N LYS A 44 -10.41 -10.17 14.23
CA LYS A 44 -10.99 -11.20 15.10
C LYS A 44 -10.07 -11.52 16.30
N TYR A 45 -8.78 -11.67 16.04
CA TYR A 45 -7.80 -11.94 17.10
C TYR A 45 -7.72 -10.80 18.13
N VAL A 46 -7.65 -9.54 17.67
CA VAL A 46 -7.66 -8.37 18.57
C VAL A 46 -8.94 -8.32 19.39
N ALA A 47 -10.10 -8.58 18.78
CA ALA A 47 -11.39 -8.60 19.49
C ALA A 47 -11.43 -9.70 20.57
N CYS A 48 -10.98 -10.92 20.26
CA CYS A 48 -10.92 -12.03 21.21
C CYS A 48 -9.94 -11.76 22.37
N ALA A 49 -8.78 -11.16 22.08
CA ALA A 49 -7.80 -10.78 23.09
C ALA A 49 -8.35 -9.69 24.03
N LYS A 50 -9.02 -8.67 23.49
CA LYS A 50 -9.67 -7.62 24.32
C LYS A 50 -10.81 -8.17 25.17
N LYS A 51 -11.56 -9.17 24.67
CA LYS A 51 -12.60 -9.91 25.42
C LYS A 51 -12.06 -10.95 26.40
N LYS A 52 -10.73 -11.09 26.54
CA LYS A 52 -10.06 -12.10 27.38
C LYS A 52 -10.43 -13.56 27.03
N VAL A 53 -10.87 -13.82 25.79
CA VAL A 53 -11.06 -15.19 25.28
C VAL A 53 -9.70 -15.88 25.07
N VAL A 54 -8.68 -15.07 24.78
CA VAL A 54 -7.27 -15.46 24.78
C VAL A 54 -6.46 -14.50 25.64
N ASN A 55 -5.23 -14.89 25.96
CA ASN A 55 -4.28 -14.02 26.66
C ASN A 55 -4.12 -12.70 25.92
N LEU A 56 -4.19 -11.58 26.65
CA LEU A 56 -3.98 -10.24 26.11
C LEU A 56 -2.47 -10.00 25.94
N PRO A 57 -1.93 -9.95 24.70
CA PRO A 57 -0.51 -9.71 24.50
C PRO A 57 -0.15 -8.27 24.81
N LYS A 58 0.99 -8.04 25.47
CA LYS A 58 1.51 -6.70 25.79
C LYS A 58 2.66 -6.25 24.88
N CYS A 59 2.93 -6.99 23.81
CA CYS A 59 4.06 -6.70 22.92
C CYS A 59 3.74 -5.58 21.93
N ALA A 60 4.77 -4.85 21.49
CA ALA A 60 4.65 -3.73 20.55
C ALA A 60 3.86 -4.10 19.28
N SER A 61 4.07 -5.29 18.73
CA SER A 61 3.36 -5.73 17.53
C SER A 61 1.84 -5.89 17.73
N PHE A 62 1.41 -6.28 18.94
CA PHE A 62 -0.03 -6.38 19.23
C PHE A 62 -0.65 -5.00 19.43
N ILE A 63 0.08 -4.09 20.09
CA ILE A 63 -0.35 -2.70 20.27
C ILE A 63 -0.56 -2.06 18.90
N GLN A 64 0.44 -2.15 18.01
CA GLN A 64 0.33 -1.65 16.63
C GLN A 64 -0.84 -2.27 15.87
N LEU A 65 -1.04 -3.59 15.96
CA LEU A 65 -2.17 -4.25 15.31
C LEU A 65 -3.52 -3.75 15.86
N SER A 66 -3.63 -3.55 17.17
CA SER A 66 -4.82 -2.98 17.81
C SER A 66 -5.10 -1.56 17.33
N ASP A 67 -4.06 -0.73 17.19
CA ASP A 67 -4.17 0.65 16.68
C ASP A 67 -4.61 0.65 15.22
N PHE A 68 -4.03 -0.23 14.40
CA PHE A 68 -4.46 -0.43 13.02
C PHE A 68 -5.92 -0.88 12.92
N CYS A 69 -6.40 -1.69 13.86
CA CYS A 69 -7.83 -2.05 13.91
C CYS A 69 -8.75 -0.87 14.26
N GLN A 70 -8.22 0.24 14.76
CA GLN A 70 -8.99 1.48 14.97
C GLN A 70 -9.01 2.39 13.73
N ASP A 71 -8.15 2.15 12.73
CA ASP A 71 -8.10 2.97 11.52
C ASP A 71 -9.12 2.45 10.47
N PRO A 72 -10.25 3.16 10.25
CA PRO A 72 -11.27 2.72 9.31
C PRO A 72 -10.79 2.75 7.85
N LEU A 73 -9.70 3.48 7.57
CA LEU A 73 -9.14 3.63 6.22
C LEU A 73 -7.97 2.68 5.96
N LEU A 74 -7.56 1.85 6.93
CA LEU A 74 -6.37 1.01 6.78
C LEU A 74 -6.45 0.12 5.54
N LEU A 75 -7.59 -0.54 5.32
CA LEU A 75 -7.73 -1.45 4.18
C LEU A 75 -7.67 -0.69 2.85
N ALA A 76 -8.20 0.53 2.79
CA ALA A 76 -8.06 1.40 1.62
C ALA A 76 -6.59 1.82 1.41
N LYS A 77 -5.87 2.20 2.48
CA LYS A 77 -4.42 2.50 2.44
C LYS A 77 -3.59 1.32 1.94
N LEU A 78 -3.90 0.09 2.40
CA LEU A 78 -3.24 -1.13 1.94
C LEU A 78 -3.51 -1.41 0.45
N LYS A 79 -4.75 -1.24 -0.02
CA LYS A 79 -5.10 -1.40 -1.43
C LYS A 79 -4.45 -0.36 -2.33
N PHE A 80 -4.37 0.89 -1.86
CA PHE A 80 -3.63 1.94 -2.55
C PHE A 80 -2.13 1.62 -2.62
N ALA A 81 -1.52 1.23 -1.50
CA ALA A 81 -0.11 0.83 -1.43
C ALA A 81 0.18 -0.39 -2.34
N LEU A 82 -0.76 -1.34 -2.43
CA LEU A 82 -0.67 -2.46 -3.37
C LEU A 82 -0.64 -1.98 -4.83
N GLY A 83 -1.50 -1.02 -5.20
CA GLY A 83 -1.48 -0.37 -6.51
C GLY A 83 -0.10 0.19 -6.87
N ILE A 84 0.47 0.98 -5.97
CA ILE A 84 1.83 1.54 -6.11
C ILE A 84 2.88 0.42 -6.26
N ALA A 85 2.84 -0.59 -5.39
CA ALA A 85 3.78 -1.71 -5.45
C ALA A 85 3.69 -2.48 -6.77
N MET A 86 2.48 -2.67 -7.32
CA MET A 86 2.28 -3.33 -8.61
C MET A 86 2.87 -2.53 -9.78
N ILE A 87 2.87 -1.20 -9.71
CA ILE A 87 3.48 -0.35 -10.74
C ILE A 87 5.00 -0.37 -10.67
N LEU A 88 5.55 -0.38 -9.45
CA LEU A 88 7.00 -0.46 -9.23
C LEU A 88 7.56 -1.83 -9.60
N LYS A 89 6.80 -2.91 -9.38
CA LYS A 89 7.28 -4.30 -9.50
C LYS A 89 7.94 -4.63 -10.83
N PRO A 90 7.37 -4.35 -12.03
CA PRO A 90 8.01 -4.67 -13.30
C PRO A 90 9.37 -3.99 -13.46
N PHE A 91 9.46 -2.71 -13.11
CA PHE A 91 10.71 -1.96 -13.14
C PHE A 91 11.74 -2.56 -12.18
N LEU A 92 11.35 -2.80 -10.92
CA LEU A 92 12.26 -3.36 -9.92
C LEU A 92 12.74 -4.76 -10.30
N THR A 93 11.85 -5.61 -10.82
CA THR A 93 12.23 -6.97 -11.26
C THR A 93 13.23 -6.90 -12.40
N GLU A 94 12.98 -6.07 -13.43
CA GLU A 94 13.83 -6.01 -14.62
C GLU A 94 15.23 -5.45 -14.30
N TYR A 95 15.30 -4.40 -13.48
CA TYR A 95 16.56 -3.74 -13.10
C TYR A 95 17.32 -4.41 -11.94
N GLN A 96 16.79 -5.50 -11.38
CA GLN A 96 17.49 -6.34 -10.40
C GLN A 96 18.11 -7.59 -11.04
N LEU A 97 17.98 -7.76 -12.36
CA LEU A 97 18.64 -8.83 -13.11
C LEU A 97 20.07 -8.41 -13.50
N ASP A 98 20.92 -9.40 -13.73
CA ASP A 98 22.28 -9.20 -14.24
C ASP A 98 22.25 -8.98 -15.77
N LYS A 99 21.56 -7.90 -16.19
CA LYS A 99 21.45 -7.46 -17.58
C LYS A 99 22.00 -6.05 -17.71
N PRO A 100 22.66 -5.69 -18.81
CA PRO A 100 23.27 -4.36 -18.97
C PRO A 100 22.23 -3.27 -19.29
N LEU A 101 21.19 -3.08 -18.48
CA LEU A 101 20.05 -2.20 -18.78
C LEU A 101 20.27 -0.71 -18.45
N VAL A 102 21.47 -0.34 -18.01
CA VAL A 102 21.80 1.03 -17.57
C VAL A 102 21.49 2.08 -18.63
N PHE A 103 21.65 1.75 -19.92
CA PHE A 103 21.35 2.67 -21.03
C PHE A 103 19.85 2.96 -21.19
N LEU A 104 18.96 2.09 -20.68
CA LEU A 104 17.51 2.30 -20.67
C LEU A 104 17.02 2.97 -19.37
N LEU A 105 17.85 2.98 -18.32
CA LEU A 105 17.46 3.39 -16.97
C LEU A 105 16.79 4.76 -16.95
N LYS A 106 17.39 5.74 -17.63
CA LYS A 106 16.86 7.11 -17.69
C LYS A 106 15.43 7.13 -18.24
N ARG A 107 15.20 6.47 -19.36
CA ARG A 107 13.89 6.42 -20.04
C ARG A 107 12.85 5.70 -19.18
N ASP A 108 13.21 4.55 -18.63
CA ASP A 108 12.26 3.71 -17.90
C ASP A 108 11.90 4.30 -16.54
N LEU A 109 12.87 4.92 -15.87
CA LEU A 109 12.62 5.66 -14.64
C LEU A 109 11.73 6.88 -14.91
N GLU A 110 11.98 7.63 -15.98
CA GLU A 110 11.11 8.74 -16.38
C GLU A 110 9.67 8.27 -16.62
N CYS A 111 9.49 7.18 -17.38
CA CYS A 111 8.20 6.57 -17.63
C CYS A 111 7.50 6.14 -16.33
N LEU A 112 8.23 5.50 -15.42
CA LEU A 112 7.71 5.03 -14.13
C LEU A 112 7.23 6.20 -13.27
N VAL A 113 8.04 7.25 -13.12
CA VAL A 113 7.68 8.41 -12.29
C VAL A 113 6.49 9.15 -12.89
N ARG A 114 6.41 9.30 -14.23
CA ARG A 114 5.23 9.89 -14.89
C ARG A 114 3.97 9.09 -14.62
N LYS A 115 4.03 7.75 -14.71
CA LYS A 115 2.91 6.86 -14.37
C LYS A 115 2.49 6.96 -12.91
N LEU A 116 3.41 7.30 -12.00
CA LEU A 116 3.09 7.55 -10.59
C LEU A 116 2.42 8.93 -10.41
N LEU A 117 3.00 9.98 -11.00
CA LEU A 117 2.51 11.35 -10.87
C LEU A 117 1.16 11.59 -11.55
N ALA A 118 0.83 10.87 -12.62
CA ALA A 118 -0.44 11.01 -13.36
C ALA A 118 -1.70 10.81 -12.50
N ARG A 119 -1.58 10.23 -11.31
CA ARG A 119 -2.67 10.08 -10.34
C ARG A 119 -2.98 11.35 -9.57
N PHE A 120 -1.99 12.22 -9.43
CA PHE A 120 -2.01 13.38 -8.53
C PHE A 120 -1.83 14.69 -9.27
N VAL A 121 -1.13 14.69 -10.40
CA VAL A 121 -0.76 15.86 -11.19
C VAL A 121 -1.58 15.90 -12.47
N LYS A 122 -2.05 17.10 -12.83
CA LYS A 122 -2.80 17.33 -14.08
C LYS A 122 -2.01 16.87 -15.29
N CYS A 123 -2.69 16.23 -16.25
CA CYS A 123 -2.07 15.83 -17.52
C CYS A 123 -1.44 17.01 -18.27
N SER A 124 -2.02 18.21 -18.21
CA SER A 124 -1.46 19.41 -18.86
C SER A 124 -0.06 19.75 -18.34
N VAL A 125 0.17 19.61 -17.03
CA VAL A 125 1.46 19.87 -16.38
C VAL A 125 2.47 18.78 -16.75
N LEU A 126 2.05 17.51 -16.72
CA LEU A 126 2.90 16.39 -17.08
C LEU A 126 3.35 16.44 -18.55
N SER A 127 2.44 16.76 -19.46
CA SER A 127 2.74 16.88 -20.90
C SER A 127 3.61 18.09 -21.22
N ALA A 128 3.49 19.19 -20.47
CA ALA A 128 4.36 20.36 -20.62
C ALA A 128 5.80 20.09 -20.13
N SER A 129 5.98 19.16 -19.18
CA SER A 129 7.31 18.76 -18.71
C SER A 129 8.02 17.84 -19.70
N THR A 130 9.02 18.34 -20.43
CA THR A 130 9.79 17.55 -21.40
C THR A 130 11.04 16.95 -20.77
N GLY A 131 11.17 15.62 -20.86
CA GLY A 131 12.32 14.87 -20.36
C GLY A 131 12.54 14.95 -18.85
N VAL A 132 13.64 14.35 -18.39
CA VAL A 132 14.02 14.31 -16.96
C VAL A 132 14.19 15.70 -16.34
N VAL A 133 14.79 16.66 -17.05
CA VAL A 133 15.01 18.02 -16.50
C VAL A 133 13.69 18.74 -16.28
N GLY A 134 12.74 18.62 -17.21
CA GLY A 134 11.40 19.18 -17.04
C GLY A 134 10.67 18.56 -15.86
N MET A 135 10.83 17.25 -15.66
CA MET A 135 10.25 16.57 -14.49
C MET A 135 10.87 17.01 -13.17
N LEU A 136 12.19 17.21 -13.10
CA LEU A 136 12.88 17.65 -11.87
C LEU A 136 12.53 19.09 -11.47
N LYS A 137 12.17 19.94 -12.45
CA LYS A 137 11.75 21.32 -12.22
C LYS A 137 10.27 21.47 -11.89
N MET A 138 9.50 20.39 -12.01
CA MET A 138 8.08 20.40 -11.73
C MET A 138 7.85 20.61 -10.23
N ASP A 139 7.11 21.66 -9.88
CA ASP A 139 6.70 21.87 -8.49
C ASP A 139 5.52 20.95 -8.17
N VAL A 140 5.82 19.82 -7.52
CA VAL A 140 4.81 18.87 -7.07
C VAL A 140 4.13 19.35 -5.78
N ALA A 141 4.64 20.36 -5.09
CA ALA A 141 4.01 20.92 -3.90
C ALA A 141 2.94 21.98 -4.25
N ASP A 142 3.05 22.62 -5.43
CA ASP A 142 2.06 23.60 -5.90
C ASP A 142 0.69 22.94 -6.14
N PRO A 143 -0.36 23.30 -5.35
CA PRO A 143 -1.71 22.75 -5.51
C PRO A 143 -2.32 23.03 -6.88
N ASN A 144 -1.87 24.09 -7.59
CA ASN A 144 -2.36 24.39 -8.93
C ASN A 144 -2.00 23.31 -9.95
N ASN A 145 -0.98 22.50 -9.66
CA ASN A 145 -0.55 21.40 -10.50
C ASN A 145 -1.36 20.13 -10.26
N HIS A 146 -2.15 20.05 -9.19
CA HIS A 146 -2.82 18.82 -8.77
C HIS A 146 -4.17 18.60 -9.45
N VAL A 147 -4.55 17.35 -9.65
CA VAL A 147 -5.94 17.01 -9.99
C VAL A 147 -6.85 17.31 -8.78
N SER A 148 -8.14 17.55 -9.02
CA SER A 148 -9.09 17.69 -7.91
C SER A 148 -9.16 16.39 -7.10
N SER A 149 -9.48 16.49 -5.81
CA SER A 149 -9.57 15.35 -4.89
C SER A 149 -10.49 14.23 -5.39
N GLU A 150 -11.56 14.58 -6.10
CA GLU A 150 -12.51 13.65 -6.73
C GLU A 150 -11.94 12.89 -7.92
N LYS A 151 -10.91 13.43 -8.57
CA LYS A 151 -10.26 12.87 -9.76
C LYS A 151 -8.93 12.18 -9.45
N VAL A 152 -8.52 12.17 -8.18
CA VAL A 152 -7.32 11.43 -7.75
C VAL A 152 -7.57 9.95 -7.98
N ASP A 153 -6.77 9.33 -8.84
CA ASP A 153 -6.81 7.89 -9.06
C ASP A 153 -6.14 7.18 -7.87
N ILE A 154 -6.96 6.65 -6.96
CA ILE A 154 -6.52 5.81 -5.84
C ILE A 154 -6.61 4.31 -6.13
N TRP A 155 -6.83 3.94 -7.40
CA TRP A 155 -7.19 2.60 -7.85
C TRP A 155 -8.60 2.18 -7.42
N HIS A 156 -9.33 1.53 -8.34
CA HIS A 156 -10.68 1.04 -8.12
C HIS A 156 -10.83 0.18 -6.85
N ALA A 157 -9.82 -0.66 -6.54
CA ALA A 157 -9.84 -1.51 -5.36
C ALA A 157 -9.79 -0.73 -4.03
N ALA A 158 -9.10 0.42 -3.98
CA ALA A 158 -9.11 1.27 -2.79
C ALA A 158 -10.39 2.12 -2.74
N GLU A 159 -10.88 2.59 -3.88
CA GLU A 159 -12.15 3.33 -3.96
C GLU A 159 -13.33 2.52 -3.44
N GLN A 160 -13.44 1.24 -3.81
CA GLN A 160 -14.51 0.36 -3.33
C GLN A 160 -14.53 0.27 -1.82
N VAL A 161 -13.35 0.08 -1.21
CA VAL A 161 -13.20 0.00 0.24
C VAL A 161 -13.50 1.35 0.90
N LEU A 162 -13.05 2.46 0.29
CA LEU A 162 -13.32 3.80 0.80
C LEU A 162 -14.82 4.14 0.76
N LYS A 163 -15.51 3.77 -0.31
CA LYS A 163 -16.97 3.94 -0.45
C LYS A 163 -17.69 3.11 0.61
N ALA A 164 -17.30 1.84 0.80
CA ALA A 164 -17.86 0.99 1.85
C ALA A 164 -17.64 1.56 3.26
N ALA A 165 -16.44 2.08 3.55
CA ALA A 165 -16.11 2.68 4.84
C ALA A 165 -16.91 3.96 5.12
N LYS A 166 -17.15 4.81 4.11
CA LYS A 166 -18.02 5.99 4.23
C LYS A 166 -19.47 5.62 4.50
N VAL A 167 -19.99 4.56 3.85
CA VAL A 167 -21.35 4.06 4.09
C VAL A 167 -21.50 3.54 5.53
N SER A 168 -20.47 2.87 6.08
CA SER A 168 -20.48 2.39 7.47
C SER A 168 -20.36 3.48 8.54
N ALA A 169 -19.94 4.71 8.18
CA ALA A 169 -19.85 5.83 9.12
C ALA A 169 -21.17 6.62 9.27
N HIS A 170 -22.18 6.32 8.45
CA HIS A 170 -23.49 6.98 8.43
C HIS A 170 -24.65 6.08 8.93
N LEU A 171 -24.33 4.93 9.54
CA LEU A 171 -25.25 4.00 10.20
C LEU A 171 -24.87 3.87 11.68
#